data_AF-A0AA85BJJ1-F1
#
_entry.id   AF-A0AA85BJJ1-F1
#
_cell.length_a   1.000
_cell.length_b   1.000
_cell.length_c   1.000
_cell.angle_alpha   90.00
_cell.angle_beta   90.00
_cell.angle_gamma   90.00
#
_symmetry.space_group_name_H-M   'P 1'
#
loop_
_entity.id
_entity.type
_entity.pdbx_description
1 polymer ?
#
loop_
_entity_poly.entity_id
_entity_poly.type
_entity_poly.pdbx_seq_one_letter_code
_entity_poly.pdbx_strand_id
1 'polypeptide(L)'
;MLECAAPGVEDANVWGLISLKKGDKKAQRKILNEFHRHNKVLNETDEIQDARQARRIAFRGIKRQLNLWKGPVHKNRLAEQIVFPINDREIVMSASQEAAKMKEQVYVKDTIKDSTNLQGKLYNALYRDMDTSTPQEEIPEKAAKMVSKMLLEKIAMRDRERFLLARAAARNKRQNKIKSKRFHRHLKARTMKEYEKETESLRVNNPRKFAERLLSAELSRVRERASLKHRGGSKFAKLQKLRAKYDSEARAAVADMHELSRETTRRTDPDLLSDTDESDVSLSSESEGESEGSDFNLDDDADEEVNGVTQTLGWWKKLVNDISTRHEYFRSLLSRRSTKYNGVYILCIYWLRHGLVVRLSTTGP
;
A
#
# COMPACT_ATOMS: atom_id res chain seq x y z
N MET A 1 0.20 19.35 47.08
CA MET A 1 -0.55 18.10 47.21
C MET A 1 -0.80 17.58 45.80
N LEU A 2 0.01 16.62 45.34
CA LEU A 2 -0.15 16.01 44.02
C LEU A 2 -0.91 14.70 44.23
N GLU A 3 -2.14 14.62 43.73
CA GLU A 3 -2.89 13.37 43.66
C GLU A 3 -2.08 12.33 42.88
N CYS A 4 -1.69 11.25 43.56
CA CYS A 4 -1.20 10.05 42.91
C CYS A 4 -2.35 9.44 42.09
N ALA A 5 -2.45 9.82 40.82
CA ALA A 5 -3.27 9.13 39.84
C ALA A 5 -2.59 7.78 39.48
N ALA A 6 -2.63 6.83 40.42
CA ALA A 6 -2.60 5.42 40.04
C ALA A 6 -3.92 5.14 39.31
N PRO A 7 -3.92 4.54 38.10
CA PRO A 7 -5.17 4.10 37.49
C PRO A 7 -5.86 3.15 38.48
N GLY A 8 -7.07 3.51 38.89
CA GLY A 8 -7.90 2.61 39.69
C GLY A 8 -7.97 1.28 38.97
N VAL A 9 -7.72 0.18 39.68
CA VAL A 9 -7.83 -1.17 39.10
C VAL A 9 -9.31 -1.36 38.74
N GLU A 10 -9.66 -1.11 37.47
CA GLU A 10 -11.04 -1.10 36.97
C GLU A 10 -11.73 -2.47 37.10
N ASP A 11 -10.97 -3.53 37.42
CA ASP A 11 -11.46 -4.90 37.60
C ASP A 11 -11.40 -5.42 39.05
N ALA A 12 -11.22 -4.55 40.05
CA ALA A 12 -11.39 -4.96 41.46
C ALA A 12 -12.88 -5.10 41.81
N ASN A 13 -13.58 -5.97 41.08
CA ASN A 13 -14.96 -6.31 41.31
C ASN A 13 -15.08 -6.93 42.71
N VAL A 14 -15.98 -6.41 43.55
CA VAL A 14 -16.26 -6.92 44.90
C VAL A 14 -16.58 -8.43 44.87
N TRP A 15 -17.14 -8.90 43.75
CA TRP A 15 -17.40 -10.31 43.46
C TRP A 15 -16.12 -11.15 43.21
N GLY A 16 -15.05 -10.54 42.70
CA GLY A 16 -13.72 -11.16 42.60
C GLY A 16 -13.13 -11.47 43.97
N LEU A 17 -13.29 -10.56 44.95
CA LEU A 17 -12.91 -10.76 46.36
C LEU A 17 -13.70 -11.89 47.05
N ILE A 18 -14.98 -12.05 46.72
CA ILE A 18 -15.83 -13.14 47.24
C ILE A 18 -15.43 -14.49 46.61
N SER A 19 -15.07 -14.51 45.32
CA SER A 19 -14.58 -15.70 44.63
C SER A 19 -13.20 -16.17 45.13
N LEU A 20 -12.35 -15.24 45.59
CA LEU A 20 -11.08 -15.56 46.24
C LEU A 20 -11.27 -16.36 47.54
N LYS A 21 -12.36 -16.15 48.30
CA LYS A 21 -12.68 -16.95 49.49
C LYS A 21 -13.07 -18.39 49.17
N LYS A 22 -13.57 -18.67 47.96
CA LYS A 22 -14.05 -20.00 47.51
C LYS A 22 -13.06 -20.74 46.59
N GLY A 23 -12.02 -20.07 46.06
CA GLY A 23 -11.03 -20.67 45.16
C GLY A 23 -9.91 -21.45 45.86
N ASP A 24 -9.11 -22.17 45.05
CA ASP A 24 -7.96 -22.95 45.52
C ASP A 24 -6.90 -22.06 46.18
N LYS A 25 -6.89 -22.05 47.52
CA LYS A 25 -5.96 -21.28 48.36
C LYS A 25 -4.49 -21.48 47.97
N LYS A 26 -4.13 -22.66 47.45
CA LYS A 26 -2.77 -22.97 46.99
C LYS A 26 -2.40 -22.22 45.71
N ALA A 27 -3.31 -22.11 44.74
CA ALA A 27 -3.06 -21.38 43.49
C ALA A 27 -2.95 -19.88 43.73
N GLN A 28 -3.83 -19.33 44.58
CA GLN A 28 -3.79 -17.91 44.98
C GLN A 28 -2.51 -17.54 45.71
N ARG A 29 -2.03 -18.40 46.63
CA ARG A 29 -0.74 -18.20 47.31
C ARG A 29 0.43 -18.24 46.35
N LYS A 30 0.40 -19.10 45.32
CA LYS A 30 1.43 -19.12 44.28
C LYS A 30 1.46 -17.80 43.50
N ILE A 31 0.30 -17.28 43.10
CA ILE A 31 0.19 -15.99 42.39
C ILE A 31 0.65 -14.84 43.29
N LEU A 32 0.25 -14.82 44.56
CA LEU A 32 0.67 -13.80 45.52
C LEU A 32 2.19 -13.84 45.76
N ASN A 33 2.76 -15.03 45.92
CA ASN A 33 4.19 -15.22 46.06
C ASN A 33 4.95 -14.78 44.80
N GLU A 34 4.40 -15.03 43.62
CA GLU A 34 4.96 -14.56 42.36
C GLU A 34 4.90 -13.02 42.25
N PHE A 35 3.77 -12.43 42.67
CA PHE A 35 3.62 -10.97 42.78
C PHE A 35 4.63 -10.35 43.75
N HIS A 36 4.84 -10.96 44.92
CA HIS A 36 5.82 -10.51 45.90
C HIS A 36 7.27 -10.72 45.43
N ARG A 37 7.53 -11.72 44.57
CA ARG A 37 8.85 -11.95 43.97
C ARG A 37 9.21 -10.90 42.93
N HIS A 38 8.24 -10.50 42.10
CA HIS A 38 8.48 -9.55 40.99
C HIS A 38 8.31 -8.09 41.39
N ASN A 39 7.46 -7.79 42.37
CA ASN A 39 7.21 -6.41 42.78
C ASN A 39 8.01 -6.07 44.03
N LYS A 40 8.87 -5.06 43.91
CA LYS A 40 9.56 -4.48 45.05
C LYS A 40 8.61 -3.55 45.80
N VAL A 41 8.57 -3.68 47.13
CA VAL A 41 7.85 -2.76 48.00
C VAL A 41 8.43 -1.35 47.80
N LEU A 42 7.55 -0.36 47.63
CA LEU A 42 7.96 1.03 47.50
C LEU A 42 8.60 1.50 48.80
N ASN A 43 9.77 2.13 48.71
CA ASN A 43 10.42 2.75 49.86
C ASN A 43 9.68 4.03 50.25
N GLU A 44 9.89 4.48 51.49
CA GLU A 44 9.45 5.80 51.95
C GLU A 44 9.96 6.90 51.00
N THR A 45 9.08 7.85 50.68
CA THR A 45 9.36 8.93 49.73
C THR A 45 10.24 9.99 50.38
N ASP A 46 11.41 10.26 49.80
CA ASP A 46 12.26 11.40 50.15
C ASP A 46 11.99 12.52 49.14
N GLU A 47 11.27 13.55 49.57
CA GLU A 47 10.87 14.69 48.72
C GLU A 47 12.05 15.35 48.00
N ILE A 48 13.23 15.38 48.64
CA ILE A 48 14.44 16.02 48.08
C ILE A 48 15.00 15.16 46.95
N GLN A 49 15.08 13.85 47.15
CA GLN A 49 15.59 12.92 46.14
C GLN A 49 14.62 12.80 44.97
N ASP A 50 13.32 12.78 45.25
CA ASP A 50 12.27 12.71 44.23
C ASP A 50 12.27 14.00 43.39
N ALA A 51 12.36 15.18 44.01
CA ALA A 51 12.50 16.43 43.28
C ALA A 51 13.80 16.50 42.44
N ARG A 52 14.91 15.95 42.95
CA ARG A 52 16.17 15.83 42.19
C ARG A 52 16.01 14.88 40.99
N GLN A 53 15.35 13.75 41.20
CA GLN A 53 15.10 12.75 40.17
C GLN A 53 14.15 13.29 39.09
N ALA A 54 13.07 13.96 39.47
CA ALA A 54 12.12 14.60 38.56
C ALA A 54 12.82 15.64 37.67
N ARG A 55 13.65 16.52 38.25
CA ARG A 55 14.47 17.47 37.49
C ARG A 55 15.41 16.77 36.50
N ARG A 56 16.05 15.68 36.93
CA ARG A 56 16.94 14.89 36.06
C ARG A 56 16.19 14.24 34.89
N ILE A 57 14.98 13.75 35.11
CA ILE A 57 14.12 13.20 34.06
C ILE A 57 13.68 14.32 33.09
N ALA A 58 13.24 15.46 33.61
CA ALA A 58 12.84 16.62 32.81
C ALA A 58 13.99 17.12 31.93
N PHE A 59 15.19 17.24 32.51
CA PHE A 59 16.41 17.60 31.79
C PHE A 59 16.73 16.61 30.66
N ARG A 60 16.62 15.30 30.89
CA ARG A 60 16.83 14.28 29.84
C ARG A 60 15.76 14.36 28.74
N GLY A 61 14.53 14.76 29.08
CA GLY A 61 13.47 15.03 28.11
C GLY A 61 13.82 16.21 27.23
N ILE A 62 14.12 17.35 27.84
CA ILE A 62 14.51 18.59 27.13
C ILE A 62 15.78 18.37 26.30
N LYS A 63 16.79 17.69 26.82
CA LYS A 63 18.03 17.36 26.09
C LYS A 63 17.75 16.55 24.83
N ARG A 64 16.80 15.61 24.87
CA ARG A 64 16.38 14.85 23.69
C ARG A 64 15.73 15.75 22.64
N GLN A 65 14.87 16.68 23.06
CA GLN A 65 14.27 17.67 22.15
C GLN A 65 15.32 18.61 21.56
N LEU A 66 16.27 19.09 22.36
CA LEU A 66 17.35 19.96 21.91
C LEU A 66 18.29 19.25 20.93
N ASN A 67 18.48 17.94 21.05
CA ASN A 67 19.27 17.16 20.11
C ASN A 67 18.70 17.18 18.68
N LEU A 68 17.38 17.35 18.48
CA LEU A 68 16.79 17.50 17.14
C LEU A 68 17.33 18.76 16.44
N TRP A 69 17.64 19.81 17.19
CA TRP A 69 18.19 21.07 16.69
C TRP A 69 19.67 20.99 16.33
N LYS A 70 20.37 19.92 16.74
CA LYS A 70 21.80 19.76 16.45
C LYS A 70 22.08 19.74 14.95
N GLY A 71 21.23 19.11 14.15
CA GLY A 71 21.38 19.05 12.68
C GLY A 71 21.32 20.43 12.02
N PRO A 72 20.21 21.18 12.17
CA PRO A 72 20.09 22.55 11.64
C PRO A 72 21.18 23.50 12.14
N VAL A 73 21.52 23.46 13.43
CA VAL A 73 22.59 24.29 14.01
C VAL A 73 23.94 23.95 13.39
N HIS A 74 24.25 22.66 13.22
CA HIS A 74 25.50 22.25 12.61
C HIS A 74 25.58 22.66 11.14
N LYS A 75 24.49 22.51 10.38
CA LYS A 75 24.40 22.99 9.00
C LYS A 75 24.67 24.49 8.91
N ASN A 76 24.06 25.29 9.79
CA ASN A 76 24.29 26.73 9.81
C ASN A 76 25.74 27.09 10.16
N ARG A 77 26.39 26.36 11.09
CA ARG A 77 27.82 26.57 11.42
C ARG A 77 28.78 26.21 10.28
N LEU A 78 28.41 25.23 9.45
CA LEU A 78 29.20 24.82 8.29
C LEU A 78 28.92 25.68 7.05
N ALA A 79 27.85 26.47 7.04
CA ALA A 79 27.50 27.31 5.90
C ALA A 79 28.53 28.45 5.77
N GLU A 80 29.05 28.63 4.56
CA GLU A 80 30.01 29.70 4.24
C GLU A 80 29.38 31.10 4.41
N GLN A 81 28.11 31.24 4.03
CA GLN A 81 27.32 32.45 4.22
C GLN A 81 25.94 32.11 4.76
N ILE A 82 25.48 32.89 5.73
CA ILE A 82 24.12 32.84 6.26
C ILE A 82 23.47 34.18 5.95
N VAL A 83 22.42 34.16 5.13
CA VAL A 83 21.65 35.36 4.78
C VAL A 83 20.39 35.40 5.64
N PHE A 84 20.15 36.56 6.25
CA PHE A 84 18.94 36.83 7.04
C PHE A 84 18.01 37.73 6.23
N PRO A 85 16.68 37.49 6.29
CA PRO A 85 15.94 36.53 7.13
C PRO A 85 16.04 35.06 6.65
N ILE A 86 16.18 34.09 7.57
CA ILE A 86 16.55 32.70 7.24
C ILE A 86 15.41 31.85 6.67
N ASN A 87 14.13 32.14 6.96
CA ASN A 87 12.97 31.45 6.38
C ASN A 87 11.69 32.23 6.74
N ASP A 88 11.14 33.00 5.82
CA ASP A 88 9.75 33.45 5.93
C ASP A 88 8.85 32.25 5.60
N ARG A 89 7.86 31.97 6.44
CA ARG A 89 6.89 30.87 6.23
C ARG A 89 5.94 31.13 5.06
N GLU A 90 6.24 32.12 4.24
CA GLU A 90 5.52 32.39 3.02
C GLU A 90 5.94 31.34 2.00
N ILE A 91 5.03 30.41 1.73
CA ILE A 91 5.10 29.58 0.54
C ILE A 91 4.93 30.55 -0.64
N VAL A 92 6.01 31.21 -1.04
CA VAL A 92 6.00 31.99 -2.26
C VAL A 92 6.01 30.97 -3.39
N MET A 93 4.81 30.61 -3.82
CA MET A 93 4.57 30.03 -5.14
C MET A 93 4.99 31.10 -6.17
N SER A 94 6.28 31.35 -6.37
CA SER A 94 6.77 32.35 -7.33
C SER A 94 7.22 31.69 -8.62
N ALA A 95 7.77 30.48 -8.56
CA ALA A 95 8.46 29.88 -9.71
C ALA A 95 7.63 28.87 -10.52
N SER A 96 6.41 28.50 -10.09
CA SER A 96 5.57 27.62 -10.90
C SER A 96 4.81 28.43 -11.97
N GLN A 97 4.69 27.86 -13.17
CA GLN A 97 3.87 28.45 -14.24
C GLN A 97 2.41 28.66 -13.81
N GLU A 98 1.90 27.77 -12.94
CA GLU A 98 0.56 27.88 -12.35
C GLU A 98 0.44 29.13 -11.48
N ALA A 99 1.47 29.47 -10.72
CA ALA A 99 1.46 30.64 -9.86
C ALA A 99 1.63 31.96 -10.63
N ALA A 100 2.43 31.96 -11.71
CA ALA A 100 2.49 33.08 -12.65
C ALA A 100 1.11 33.37 -13.26
N LYS A 101 0.41 32.33 -13.71
CA LYS A 101 -0.97 32.44 -14.21
C LYS A 101 -1.96 32.93 -13.15
N MET A 102 -1.84 32.48 -11.91
CA MET A 102 -2.69 32.95 -10.81
C MET A 102 -2.45 34.44 -10.52
N LYS A 103 -1.19 34.90 -10.52
CA LYS A 103 -0.86 36.32 -10.36
C LYS A 103 -1.43 37.17 -11.49
N GLU A 104 -1.31 36.69 -12.72
CA GLU A 104 -1.89 37.34 -13.90
C GLU A 104 -3.42 37.43 -13.80
N GLN A 105 -4.10 36.34 -13.40
CA GLN A 105 -5.54 36.35 -13.19
C GLN A 105 -6.00 37.29 -12.08
N VAL A 106 -5.24 37.39 -10.99
CA VAL A 106 -5.54 38.34 -9.90
C VAL A 106 -5.35 39.78 -10.39
N TYR A 107 -4.24 40.07 -11.06
CA TYR A 107 -3.97 41.38 -11.64
C TYR A 107 -5.08 41.83 -12.61
N VAL A 108 -5.51 40.95 -13.52
CA VAL A 108 -6.61 41.24 -14.46
C VAL A 108 -7.93 41.49 -13.71
N LYS A 109 -8.22 40.73 -12.65
CA LYS A 109 -9.44 40.94 -11.86
C LYS A 109 -9.43 42.26 -11.10
N ASP A 110 -8.27 42.70 -10.63
CA ASP A 110 -8.14 43.97 -9.91
C ASP A 110 -8.23 45.14 -10.89
N THR A 111 -7.58 45.08 -12.07
CA THR A 111 -7.68 46.13 -13.09
C THR A 111 -9.09 46.28 -13.68
N ILE A 112 -9.86 45.19 -13.76
CA ILE A 112 -11.27 45.21 -14.16
C ILE A 112 -12.13 45.97 -13.15
N LYS A 113 -11.88 45.81 -11.84
CA LYS A 113 -12.63 46.48 -10.76
C LYS A 113 -12.28 47.96 -10.65
N ASP A 114 -11.05 48.33 -11.02
CA ASP A 114 -10.55 49.69 -10.92
C ASP A 114 -11.16 50.61 -11.99
N SER A 115 -12.28 51.27 -11.67
CA SER A 115 -12.98 52.22 -12.56
C SER A 115 -12.18 53.49 -12.89
N THR A 116 -11.05 53.72 -12.22
CA THR A 116 -10.15 54.85 -12.46
C THR A 116 -9.19 54.59 -13.62
N ASN A 117 -8.74 53.34 -13.79
CA ASN A 117 -7.81 52.91 -14.83
C ASN A 117 -8.52 52.83 -16.20
N LEU A 118 -7.82 53.18 -17.28
CA LEU A 118 -8.36 53.10 -18.65
C LEU A 118 -8.86 51.70 -18.99
N GLN A 119 -8.15 50.67 -18.57
CA GLN A 119 -8.53 49.27 -18.80
C GLN A 119 -9.86 48.92 -18.10
N GLY A 120 -10.02 49.32 -16.83
CA GLY A 120 -11.27 49.15 -16.10
C GLY A 120 -12.41 50.00 -16.67
N LYS A 121 -12.13 51.22 -17.15
CA LYS A 121 -13.12 52.05 -17.86
C LYS A 121 -13.58 51.42 -19.17
N LEU A 122 -12.64 50.90 -19.97
CA LEU A 122 -12.93 50.22 -21.22
C LEU A 122 -13.73 48.94 -20.98
N TYR A 123 -13.34 48.14 -19.98
CA TYR A 123 -14.09 46.96 -19.57
C TYR A 123 -15.51 47.34 -19.13
N ASN A 124 -15.65 48.33 -18.25
CA ASN A 124 -16.95 48.81 -17.81
C ASN A 124 -17.78 49.36 -18.98
N ALA A 125 -17.19 50.03 -19.96
CA ALA A 125 -17.91 50.53 -21.14
C ALA A 125 -18.35 49.39 -22.09
N LEU A 126 -17.50 48.38 -22.29
CA LEU A 126 -17.80 47.23 -23.18
C LEU A 126 -18.78 46.24 -22.56
N TYR A 127 -18.74 46.06 -21.23
CA TYR A 127 -19.49 45.01 -20.54
C TYR A 127 -20.57 45.52 -19.57
N ARG A 128 -20.70 46.83 -19.27
CA ARG A 128 -21.84 47.38 -18.49
C ARG A 128 -23.17 47.08 -19.16
N ASP A 129 -23.20 47.23 -20.48
CA ASP A 129 -24.44 47.18 -21.22
C ASP A 129 -24.86 45.72 -21.46
N MET A 130 -23.94 44.76 -21.43
CA MET A 130 -24.24 43.33 -21.55
C MET A 130 -25.12 42.78 -20.41
N ASP A 131 -25.12 43.43 -19.23
CA ASP A 131 -25.98 43.03 -18.10
C ASP A 131 -27.38 43.68 -18.16
N THR A 132 -27.58 44.73 -18.96
CA THR A 132 -28.87 45.45 -19.03
C THR A 132 -29.52 45.48 -20.42
N SER A 133 -28.79 45.12 -21.48
CA SER A 133 -29.32 44.95 -22.83
C SER A 133 -29.67 43.48 -23.11
N THR A 134 -30.78 43.01 -22.53
CA THR A 134 -31.60 42.00 -23.22
C THR A 134 -33.03 42.50 -23.32
N PRO A 135 -33.39 43.25 -24.38
CA PRO A 135 -34.77 43.24 -24.87
C PRO A 135 -35.02 41.83 -25.42
N GLN A 136 -35.78 41.03 -24.68
CA GLN A 136 -36.32 39.73 -25.12
C GLN A 136 -35.40 38.86 -26.01
N GLU A 137 -34.32 38.30 -25.46
CA GLU A 137 -33.88 37.01 -26.01
C GLU A 137 -34.98 35.99 -25.70
N GLU A 138 -35.65 35.53 -26.74
CA GLU A 138 -36.74 34.57 -26.67
C GLU A 138 -36.31 33.39 -25.79
N ILE A 139 -37.19 32.94 -24.89
CA ILE A 139 -37.02 31.74 -24.04
C ILE A 139 -36.25 30.58 -24.73
N PRO A 140 -36.45 30.27 -26.03
CA PRO A 140 -35.62 29.30 -26.77
C PRO A 140 -34.12 29.57 -26.81
N GLU A 141 -33.64 30.81 -26.93
CA GLU A 141 -32.20 31.11 -27.01
C GLU A 141 -31.50 30.92 -25.66
N LYS A 142 -32.17 31.30 -24.56
CA LYS A 142 -31.68 31.03 -23.20
C LYS A 142 -31.65 29.53 -22.91
N ALA A 143 -32.67 28.80 -23.35
CA ALA A 143 -32.68 27.34 -23.28
C ALA A 143 -31.54 26.71 -24.11
N ALA A 144 -31.31 27.20 -25.33
CA ALA A 144 -30.22 26.74 -26.20
C ALA A 144 -28.83 27.01 -25.59
N LYS A 145 -28.63 28.21 -25.00
CA LYS A 145 -27.39 28.56 -24.27
C LYS A 145 -27.19 27.66 -23.04
N MET A 146 -28.26 27.35 -22.30
CA MET A 146 -28.20 26.43 -21.16
C MET A 146 -27.82 25.02 -21.60
N VAL A 147 -28.44 24.48 -22.65
CA VAL A 147 -28.12 23.17 -23.21
C VAL A 147 -26.68 23.12 -23.74
N SER A 148 -26.25 24.16 -24.44
CA SER A 148 -24.86 24.30 -24.92
C SER A 148 -23.87 24.27 -23.76
N LYS A 149 -24.12 25.03 -22.69
CA LYS A 149 -23.29 25.02 -21.47
C LYS A 149 -23.23 23.63 -20.83
N MET A 150 -24.37 22.96 -20.67
CA MET A 150 -24.41 21.59 -20.12
C MET A 150 -23.65 20.59 -21.01
N LEU A 151 -23.68 20.77 -22.33
CA LEU A 151 -22.92 19.95 -23.27
C LEU A 151 -21.42 20.18 -23.13
N LEU A 152 -20.97 21.44 -23.06
CA LEU A 152 -19.57 21.81 -22.83
C LEU A 152 -19.06 21.26 -21.50
N GLU A 153 -19.85 21.33 -20.43
CA GLU A 153 -19.52 20.74 -19.14
C GLU A 153 -19.38 19.21 -19.21
N LYS A 154 -20.28 18.53 -19.93
CA LYS A 154 -20.18 17.08 -20.18
C LYS A 154 -18.93 16.72 -20.99
N ILE A 155 -18.55 17.53 -21.98
CA ILE A 155 -17.33 17.33 -22.75
C ILE A 155 -16.10 17.50 -21.84
N ALA A 156 -16.06 18.59 -21.06
CA ALA A 156 -14.96 18.86 -20.12
C ALA A 156 -14.83 17.75 -19.04
N MET A 157 -15.94 17.23 -18.53
CA MET A 157 -15.96 16.09 -17.61
C MET A 157 -15.37 14.83 -18.27
N ARG A 158 -15.81 14.52 -19.51
CA ARG A 158 -15.27 13.38 -20.27
C ARG A 158 -13.79 13.52 -20.55
N ASP A 159 -13.32 14.72 -20.92
CA ASP A 159 -11.90 14.95 -21.20
C ASP A 159 -11.06 14.80 -19.93
N ARG A 160 -11.58 15.26 -18.79
CA ARG A 160 -10.95 15.02 -17.48
C ARG A 160 -10.87 13.54 -17.14
N GLU A 161 -11.93 12.77 -17.36
CA GLU A 161 -11.94 11.32 -17.14
C GLU A 161 -10.92 10.61 -18.05
N ARG A 162 -10.93 10.92 -19.35
CA ARG A 162 -9.96 10.39 -20.32
C ARG A 162 -8.53 10.69 -19.89
N PHE A 163 -8.25 11.92 -19.45
CA PHE A 163 -6.94 12.32 -18.97
C PHE A 163 -6.49 11.52 -17.74
N LEU A 164 -7.38 11.32 -16.77
CA LEU A 164 -7.08 10.52 -15.57
C LEU A 164 -6.78 9.06 -15.91
N LEU A 165 -7.58 8.46 -16.80
CA LEU A 165 -7.38 7.09 -17.28
C LEU A 165 -6.06 6.96 -18.04
N ALA A 166 -5.76 7.88 -18.95
CA ALA A 166 -4.50 7.91 -19.69
C ALA A 166 -3.29 8.03 -18.75
N ARG A 167 -3.39 8.91 -17.73
CA ARG A 167 -2.33 9.08 -16.72
C ARG A 167 -2.12 7.81 -15.88
N ALA A 168 -3.19 7.14 -15.48
CA ALA A 168 -3.13 5.88 -14.76
C ALA A 168 -2.52 4.77 -15.64
N ALA A 169 -2.96 4.65 -16.89
CA ALA A 169 -2.41 3.70 -17.85
C ALA A 169 -0.91 3.92 -18.11
N ALA A 170 -0.48 5.17 -18.27
CA ALA A 170 0.93 5.52 -18.44
C ALA A 170 1.77 5.17 -17.19
N ARG A 171 1.22 5.37 -15.98
CA ARG A 171 1.87 4.95 -14.73
C ARG A 171 1.99 3.42 -14.66
N ASN A 172 0.92 2.70 -14.97
CA ASN A 172 0.92 1.24 -14.97
C ASN A 172 1.91 0.67 -15.98
N LYS A 173 1.99 1.25 -17.19
CA LYS A 173 3.00 0.89 -18.20
C LYS A 173 4.43 1.06 -17.68
N ARG A 174 4.71 2.17 -16.97
CA ARG A 174 6.03 2.37 -16.35
C ARG A 174 6.30 1.35 -15.25
N GLN A 175 5.33 1.05 -14.39
CA GLN A 175 5.47 0.07 -13.32
C GLN A 175 5.71 -1.35 -13.86
N ASN A 176 5.00 -1.75 -14.92
CA ASN A 176 5.17 -3.05 -15.56
C ASN A 176 6.54 -3.20 -16.23
N LYS A 177 7.14 -2.10 -16.72
CA LYS A 177 8.50 -2.10 -17.28
C LYS A 177 9.60 -2.27 -16.24
N ILE A 178 9.33 -2.03 -14.96
CA ILE A 178 10.35 -2.20 -13.91
C ILE A 178 10.68 -3.69 -13.80
N LYS A 179 11.93 -4.08 -14.01
CA LYS A 179 12.35 -5.50 -14.01
C LYS A 179 12.74 -6.04 -12.62
N SER A 180 12.80 -5.19 -11.59
CA SER A 180 13.23 -5.60 -10.25
C SER A 180 12.20 -6.53 -9.58
N LYS A 181 12.64 -7.75 -9.21
CA LYS A 181 11.83 -8.70 -8.42
C LYS A 181 11.38 -8.10 -7.07
N ARG A 182 12.25 -7.31 -6.44
CA ARG A 182 11.95 -6.65 -5.16
C ARG A 182 10.82 -5.63 -5.31
N PHE A 183 10.81 -4.86 -6.39
CA PHE A 183 9.73 -3.91 -6.69
C PHE A 183 8.38 -4.63 -6.81
N HIS A 184 8.29 -5.68 -7.64
CA HIS A 184 7.04 -6.42 -7.84
C HIS A 184 6.55 -7.13 -6.59
N ARG A 185 7.47 -7.65 -5.75
CA ARG A 185 7.10 -8.21 -4.43
C ARG A 185 6.49 -7.15 -3.53
N HIS A 186 7.09 -5.97 -3.42
CA HIS A 186 6.55 -4.89 -2.60
C HIS A 186 5.24 -4.32 -3.16
N LEU A 187 5.12 -4.21 -4.49
CA LEU A 187 3.90 -3.76 -5.16
C LEU A 187 2.75 -4.72 -4.85
N LYS A 188 2.94 -6.04 -5.05
CA LYS A 188 1.94 -7.06 -4.69
C LYS A 188 1.58 -7.04 -3.20
N ALA A 189 2.59 -6.97 -2.32
CA ALA A 189 2.34 -6.91 -0.89
C ALA A 189 1.56 -5.64 -0.48
N ARG A 190 1.81 -4.51 -1.16
CA ARG A 190 1.10 -3.26 -0.93
C ARG A 190 -0.34 -3.36 -1.43
N THR A 191 -0.58 -3.84 -2.64
CA THR A 191 -1.93 -3.98 -3.20
C THR A 191 -2.79 -4.94 -2.39
N MET A 192 -2.21 -6.05 -1.89
CA MET A 192 -2.94 -6.98 -1.01
C MET A 192 -3.32 -6.32 0.32
N LYS A 193 -2.42 -5.57 0.95
CA LYS A 193 -2.72 -4.83 2.19
C LYS A 193 -3.75 -3.73 1.99
N GLU A 194 -3.72 -3.03 0.85
CA GLU A 194 -4.74 -2.03 0.51
C GLU A 194 -6.11 -2.70 0.33
N TYR A 195 -6.16 -3.83 -0.37
CA TYR A 195 -7.36 -4.63 -0.52
C TYR A 195 -7.93 -5.13 0.82
N GLU A 196 -7.08 -5.71 1.69
CA GLU A 196 -7.48 -6.17 3.04
C GLU A 196 -8.10 -5.02 3.84
N LYS A 197 -7.42 -3.87 3.91
CA LYS A 197 -7.93 -2.68 4.60
C LYS A 197 -9.26 -2.19 4.04
N GLU A 198 -9.41 -2.15 2.72
CA GLU A 198 -10.67 -1.77 2.07
C GLU A 198 -11.79 -2.73 2.48
N THR A 199 -11.55 -4.05 2.42
CA THR A 199 -12.54 -5.05 2.82
C THR A 199 -12.92 -4.99 4.30
N GLU A 200 -11.94 -4.77 5.20
CA GLU A 200 -12.19 -4.59 6.64
C GLU A 200 -13.02 -3.35 6.91
N SER A 201 -12.68 -2.24 6.25
CA SER A 201 -13.42 -0.98 6.37
C SER A 201 -14.87 -1.12 5.87
N LEU A 202 -15.09 -1.86 4.78
CA LEU A 202 -16.43 -2.12 4.24
C LEU A 202 -17.23 -3.05 5.15
N ARG A 203 -16.58 -4.04 5.79
CA ARG A 203 -17.24 -4.94 6.74
C ARG A 203 -17.86 -4.19 7.92
N VAL A 204 -17.16 -3.17 8.43
CA VAL A 204 -17.62 -2.35 9.56
C VAL A 204 -18.64 -1.30 9.11
N ASN A 205 -18.37 -0.63 7.99
CA ASN A 205 -19.18 0.52 7.58
C ASN A 205 -20.44 0.15 6.78
N ASN A 206 -20.35 -0.85 5.88
CA ASN A 206 -21.39 -1.15 4.89
C ASN A 206 -21.42 -2.64 4.50
N PRO A 207 -22.21 -3.50 5.19
CA PRO A 207 -22.23 -4.94 4.96
C PRO A 207 -22.70 -5.33 3.55
N ARG A 208 -23.60 -4.54 2.93
CA ARG A 208 -24.06 -4.77 1.55
C ARG A 208 -22.93 -4.61 0.52
N LYS A 209 -22.15 -3.53 0.62
CA LYS A 209 -20.99 -3.29 -0.26
C LYS A 209 -19.86 -4.29 -0.02
N PHE A 210 -19.74 -4.78 1.22
CA PHE A 210 -18.81 -5.86 1.53
C PHE A 210 -19.18 -7.16 0.78
N ALA A 211 -20.45 -7.54 0.77
CA ALA A 211 -20.93 -8.70 0.01
C ALA A 211 -20.69 -8.55 -1.51
N GLU A 212 -20.99 -7.37 -2.08
CA GLU A 212 -20.69 -7.06 -3.48
C GLU A 212 -19.20 -7.15 -3.79
N ARG A 213 -18.34 -6.68 -2.89
CA ARG A 213 -16.89 -6.76 -3.05
C ARG A 213 -16.41 -8.22 -3.04
N LEU A 214 -16.96 -9.05 -2.17
CA LEU A 214 -16.66 -10.49 -2.14
C LEU A 214 -17.05 -11.18 -3.45
N LEU A 215 -18.27 -10.94 -3.93
CA LEU A 215 -18.74 -11.45 -5.23
C LEU A 215 -17.86 -10.95 -6.38
N SER A 216 -17.45 -9.67 -6.38
CA SER A 216 -16.55 -9.14 -7.41
C SER A 216 -15.19 -9.84 -7.44
N ALA A 217 -14.67 -10.25 -6.28
CA ALA A 217 -13.42 -10.98 -6.17
C ALA A 217 -13.58 -12.42 -6.65
N GLU A 218 -14.70 -13.07 -6.33
CA GLU A 218 -15.02 -14.40 -6.85
C GLU A 218 -15.20 -14.39 -8.37
N LEU A 219 -15.94 -13.41 -8.90
CA LEU A 219 -16.09 -13.20 -10.34
C LEU A 219 -14.74 -12.97 -11.02
N SER A 220 -13.84 -12.20 -10.39
CA SER A 220 -12.48 -11.99 -10.91
C SER A 220 -11.68 -13.29 -10.93
N ARG A 221 -11.76 -14.12 -9.88
CA ARG A 221 -11.12 -15.44 -9.81
C ARG A 221 -11.70 -16.41 -10.84
N VAL A 222 -13.02 -16.43 -11.00
CA VAL A 222 -13.69 -17.25 -12.02
C VAL A 222 -13.28 -16.79 -13.41
N ARG A 223 -13.24 -15.47 -13.67
CA ARG A 223 -12.78 -14.90 -14.94
C ARG A 223 -11.31 -15.22 -15.20
N GLU A 224 -10.44 -15.13 -14.20
CA GLU A 224 -9.03 -15.52 -14.30
C GLU A 224 -8.93 -17.00 -14.68
N ARG A 225 -9.60 -17.90 -13.94
CA ARG A 225 -9.63 -19.34 -14.25
C ARG A 225 -10.23 -19.66 -15.61
N ALA A 226 -11.31 -18.98 -15.99
CA ALA A 226 -11.94 -19.14 -17.30
C ALA A 226 -11.06 -18.61 -18.43
N SER A 227 -10.30 -17.53 -18.19
CA SER A 227 -9.29 -17.00 -19.13
C SER A 227 -8.02 -17.86 -19.16
N LEU A 228 -7.72 -18.58 -18.07
CA LEU A 228 -6.65 -19.59 -17.96
C LEU A 228 -7.00 -20.88 -18.73
N LYS A 229 -7.79 -20.78 -19.80
CA LYS A 229 -8.16 -21.90 -20.67
C LYS A 229 -6.94 -22.35 -21.45
N HIS A 230 -6.41 -23.54 -21.14
CA HIS A 230 -5.64 -24.35 -22.08
C HIS A 230 -6.58 -24.83 -23.21
N ARG A 231 -6.92 -23.96 -24.17
CA ARG A 231 -7.76 -24.29 -25.32
C ARG A 231 -7.09 -25.42 -26.13
N GLY A 232 -7.61 -26.65 -26.02
CA GLY A 232 -7.03 -27.84 -26.67
C GLY A 232 -5.60 -28.19 -26.26
N GLY A 233 -5.10 -27.64 -25.15
CA GLY A 233 -3.69 -27.73 -24.73
C GLY A 233 -3.40 -28.76 -23.64
N SER A 234 -4.43 -29.46 -23.11
CA SER A 234 -4.22 -30.54 -22.16
C SER A 234 -3.44 -31.69 -22.82
N LYS A 235 -2.60 -32.40 -22.05
CA LYS A 235 -1.85 -33.57 -22.56
C LYS A 235 -2.80 -34.58 -23.24
N PHE A 236 -3.99 -34.78 -22.66
CA PHE A 236 -5.05 -35.62 -23.22
C PHE A 236 -5.53 -35.13 -24.59
N ALA A 237 -5.88 -33.85 -24.74
CA ALA A 237 -6.35 -33.30 -26.02
C ALA A 237 -5.27 -33.36 -27.12
N LYS A 238 -4.00 -33.13 -26.76
CA LYS A 238 -2.86 -33.27 -27.68
C LYS A 238 -2.69 -34.73 -28.14
N LEU A 239 -2.72 -35.67 -27.20
CA LEU A 239 -2.58 -37.10 -27.49
C LEU A 239 -3.75 -37.63 -28.31
N GLN A 240 -4.97 -37.17 -28.03
CA GLN A 240 -6.16 -37.58 -28.78
C GLN A 240 -6.12 -37.07 -30.22
N LYS A 241 -5.59 -35.86 -30.47
CA LYS A 241 -5.35 -35.36 -31.83
C LYS A 241 -4.32 -36.19 -32.60
N LEU A 242 -3.26 -36.65 -31.94
CA LEU A 242 -2.27 -37.52 -32.55
C LEU A 242 -2.88 -38.89 -32.89
N ARG A 243 -3.65 -39.47 -31.98
CA ARG A 243 -4.36 -40.74 -32.18
C ARG A 243 -5.46 -40.66 -33.23
N ALA A 244 -6.15 -39.53 -33.34
CA ALA A 244 -7.20 -39.30 -34.33
C ALA A 244 -6.71 -39.49 -35.78
N LYS A 245 -5.40 -39.34 -36.04
CA LYS A 245 -4.83 -39.67 -37.37
C LYS A 245 -5.06 -41.13 -37.77
N TYR A 246 -5.06 -42.04 -36.79
CA TYR A 246 -5.07 -43.48 -37.01
C TYR A 246 -6.38 -44.14 -36.52
N ASP A 247 -6.93 -43.69 -35.39
CA ASP A 247 -8.10 -44.30 -34.75
C ASP A 247 -9.41 -43.50 -35.01
N SER A 248 -10.49 -44.22 -35.34
CA SER A 248 -11.82 -43.64 -35.57
C SER A 248 -12.49 -43.14 -34.30
N GLU A 249 -12.34 -43.87 -33.19
CA GLU A 249 -12.84 -43.46 -31.86
C GLU A 249 -12.14 -42.19 -31.39
N ALA A 250 -10.85 -42.05 -31.68
CA ALA A 250 -10.11 -40.84 -31.36
C ALA A 250 -10.56 -39.63 -32.19
N ARG A 251 -10.96 -39.85 -33.46
CA ARG A 251 -11.61 -38.80 -34.28
C ARG A 251 -12.95 -38.36 -33.71
N ALA A 252 -13.79 -39.30 -33.29
CA ALA A 252 -15.08 -38.98 -32.67
C ALA A 252 -14.88 -38.18 -31.38
N ALA A 253 -14.00 -38.63 -30.48
CA ALA A 253 -13.70 -37.90 -29.24
C ALA A 253 -13.13 -36.49 -29.49
N VAL A 254 -12.31 -36.30 -30.52
CA VAL A 254 -11.83 -34.96 -30.92
C VAL A 254 -13.00 -34.12 -31.43
N ALA A 255 -13.86 -34.66 -32.29
CA ALA A 255 -15.05 -33.97 -32.79
C ALA A 255 -15.97 -33.52 -31.64
N ASP A 256 -16.27 -34.40 -30.67
CA ASP A 256 -17.04 -34.09 -29.48
C ASP A 256 -16.41 -32.95 -28.66
N MET A 257 -15.08 -32.95 -28.50
CA MET A 257 -14.37 -31.85 -27.84
C MET A 257 -14.53 -30.52 -28.58
N HIS A 258 -14.55 -30.54 -29.93
CA HIS A 258 -14.79 -29.35 -30.74
C HIS A 258 -16.25 -28.88 -30.66
N GLU A 259 -17.21 -29.79 -30.63
CA GLU A 259 -18.64 -29.50 -30.47
C GLU A 259 -18.94 -28.91 -29.10
N LEU A 260 -18.46 -29.51 -28.02
CA LEU A 260 -18.55 -28.96 -26.66
C LEU A 260 -17.90 -27.58 -26.55
N SER A 261 -16.77 -27.35 -27.25
CA SER A 261 -16.16 -26.03 -27.30
C SER A 261 -17.06 -25.01 -28.02
N ARG A 262 -17.71 -25.40 -29.12
CA ARG A 262 -18.64 -24.54 -29.86
C ARG A 262 -19.86 -24.23 -29.00
N GLU A 263 -20.46 -25.24 -28.39
CA GLU A 263 -21.64 -25.11 -27.52
C GLU A 263 -21.36 -24.20 -26.32
N THR A 264 -20.22 -24.36 -25.64
CA THR A 264 -19.84 -23.48 -24.52
C THR A 264 -19.49 -22.05 -24.93
N THR A 265 -19.11 -21.81 -26.19
CA THR A 265 -18.88 -20.44 -26.72
C THR A 265 -20.08 -19.84 -27.43
N ARG A 266 -21.10 -20.66 -27.73
CA ARG A 266 -22.35 -20.20 -28.33
C ARG A 266 -23.01 -19.29 -27.31
N ARG A 267 -23.12 -18.01 -27.63
CA ARG A 267 -23.78 -17.03 -26.77
C ARG A 267 -25.25 -17.40 -26.69
N THR A 268 -25.71 -17.81 -25.52
CA THR A 268 -27.12 -18.06 -25.21
C THR A 268 -27.74 -16.77 -24.66
N ASP A 269 -27.61 -15.66 -25.37
CA ASP A 269 -28.28 -14.40 -25.02
C ASP A 269 -29.57 -14.33 -25.86
N PRO A 270 -30.77 -14.60 -25.28
CA PRO A 270 -32.03 -14.55 -26.04
C PRO A 270 -32.43 -13.12 -26.46
N ASP A 271 -31.82 -12.09 -25.89
CA ASP A 271 -32.12 -10.67 -26.15
C ASP A 271 -31.31 -10.05 -27.30
N LEU A 272 -30.40 -10.80 -27.93
CA LEU A 272 -29.55 -10.32 -29.04
C LEU A 272 -29.81 -11.04 -30.38
N LEU A 273 -30.87 -11.84 -30.47
CA LEU A 273 -31.20 -12.61 -31.69
C LEU A 273 -32.04 -11.83 -32.72
N SER A 274 -32.25 -10.52 -32.55
CA SER A 274 -33.13 -9.74 -33.43
C SER A 274 -32.45 -8.73 -34.35
N ASP A 275 -31.13 -8.51 -34.29
CA ASP A 275 -30.51 -7.60 -35.27
C ASP A 275 -28.99 -7.82 -35.39
N THR A 276 -28.50 -7.98 -36.63
CA THR A 276 -27.11 -8.28 -37.06
C THR A 276 -26.92 -9.73 -37.52
N ASP A 277 -27.52 -10.04 -38.67
CA ASP A 277 -26.80 -10.76 -39.72
C ASP A 277 -25.88 -9.76 -40.44
N GLU A 278 -24.83 -10.24 -41.11
CA GLU A 278 -23.82 -9.50 -41.91
C GLU A 278 -22.45 -9.20 -41.26
N SER A 279 -21.49 -10.03 -41.67
CA SER A 279 -20.03 -9.79 -41.81
C SER A 279 -19.13 -9.83 -40.57
N ASP A 280 -18.65 -11.03 -40.22
CA ASP A 280 -17.31 -11.19 -39.64
C ASP A 280 -16.42 -11.91 -40.65
N VAL A 281 -15.62 -11.13 -41.38
CA VAL A 281 -14.65 -11.62 -42.34
C VAL A 281 -13.43 -12.13 -41.56
N SER A 282 -13.25 -13.44 -41.58
CA SER A 282 -12.10 -14.12 -40.98
C SER A 282 -10.81 -13.75 -41.73
N LEU A 283 -10.14 -12.67 -41.32
CA LEU A 283 -8.73 -12.44 -41.63
C LEU A 283 -7.86 -13.27 -40.68
N SER A 284 -7.62 -14.53 -41.07
CA SER A 284 -6.53 -15.33 -40.53
C SER A 284 -5.76 -15.90 -41.71
N SER A 285 -4.86 -15.07 -42.24
CA SER A 285 -3.78 -15.48 -43.12
C SER A 285 -2.50 -15.33 -42.32
N GLU A 286 -2.00 -16.44 -41.78
CA GLU A 286 -0.59 -16.62 -41.51
C GLU A 286 -0.23 -18.10 -41.57
N SER A 287 0.82 -18.32 -42.34
CA SER A 287 1.35 -19.55 -42.91
C SER A 287 1.68 -20.64 -41.90
N GLU A 288 1.32 -21.87 -42.25
CA GLU A 288 2.02 -23.05 -41.74
C GLU A 288 3.44 -23.05 -42.29
N GLY A 289 4.41 -22.92 -41.38
CA GLY A 289 5.80 -23.26 -41.62
C GLY A 289 6.12 -24.51 -40.80
N GLU A 290 6.05 -25.67 -41.45
CA GLU A 290 6.73 -26.86 -40.97
C GLU A 290 8.24 -26.58 -40.94
N SER A 291 8.84 -26.62 -39.76
CA SER A 291 10.28 -26.82 -39.62
C SER A 291 10.48 -27.86 -38.54
N GLU A 292 10.80 -29.07 -38.99
CA GLU A 292 11.51 -30.06 -38.18
C GLU A 292 12.72 -29.38 -37.54
N GLY A 293 12.81 -29.52 -36.22
CA GLY A 293 13.86 -28.98 -35.38
C GLY A 293 13.84 -29.75 -34.09
N SER A 294 14.50 -30.90 -34.13
CA SER A 294 14.80 -31.73 -32.97
C SER A 294 15.41 -30.89 -31.85
N ASP A 295 14.75 -30.82 -30.70
CA ASP A 295 15.41 -30.65 -29.42
C ASP A 295 14.78 -31.62 -28.42
N PHE A 296 15.21 -32.86 -28.59
CA PHE A 296 15.22 -33.87 -27.56
C PHE A 296 16.23 -33.39 -26.50
N ASN A 297 15.72 -32.82 -25.42
CA ASN A 297 16.39 -32.86 -24.11
C ASN A 297 15.31 -33.02 -23.04
N LEU A 298 14.93 -34.28 -22.85
CA LEU A 298 14.39 -34.81 -21.61
C LEU A 298 15.55 -34.87 -20.62
N ASP A 299 15.68 -33.85 -19.77
CA ASP A 299 16.26 -34.05 -18.45
C ASP A 299 15.08 -34.14 -17.47
N ASP A 300 14.74 -35.40 -17.24
CA ASP A 300 13.87 -35.92 -16.21
C ASP A 300 14.71 -36.05 -14.94
N ASP A 301 14.66 -35.05 -14.06
CA ASP A 301 15.02 -35.23 -12.65
C ASP A 301 13.75 -35.00 -11.83
N ALA A 302 12.96 -36.07 -11.80
CA ALA A 302 11.86 -36.27 -10.88
C ALA A 302 12.41 -36.76 -9.54
N ASP A 303 12.39 -35.88 -8.54
CA ASP A 303 12.20 -36.27 -7.15
C ASP A 303 10.77 -35.88 -6.73
N GLU A 304 9.81 -36.74 -7.05
CA GLU A 304 8.51 -36.78 -6.39
C GLU A 304 8.68 -37.37 -4.98
N GLU A 305 8.67 -36.53 -3.95
CA GLU A 305 8.12 -36.92 -2.66
C GLU A 305 6.67 -36.43 -2.56
N VAL A 306 5.75 -37.31 -2.94
CA VAL A 306 4.33 -37.19 -2.61
C VAL A 306 4.18 -37.57 -1.13
N ASN A 307 4.04 -36.56 -0.28
CA ASN A 307 3.50 -36.75 1.07
C ASN A 307 2.37 -35.75 1.33
N GLY A 308 1.16 -36.30 1.46
CA GLY A 308 0.18 -35.94 2.49
C GLY A 308 -0.25 -34.47 2.59
N VAL A 309 -1.46 -34.22 2.09
CA VAL A 309 -2.31 -33.11 2.49
C VAL A 309 -2.44 -33.04 4.03
N THR A 310 -2.45 -31.79 4.54
CA THR A 310 -2.69 -31.32 5.93
C THR A 310 -1.53 -31.26 6.95
N GLN A 311 -0.44 -30.51 6.71
CA GLN A 311 0.30 -29.92 7.86
C GLN A 311 1.28 -28.75 7.59
N THR A 312 0.95 -27.70 6.82
CA THR A 312 1.92 -26.58 6.62
C THR A 312 1.31 -25.17 6.60
N LEU A 313 0.54 -24.81 7.64
CA LEU A 313 0.25 -23.40 7.96
C LEU A 313 0.88 -22.94 9.30
N GLY A 314 1.92 -23.65 9.77
CA GLY A 314 2.57 -23.37 11.06
C GLY A 314 4.00 -22.82 11.02
N TRP A 315 4.73 -22.92 9.90
CA TRP A 315 6.19 -22.71 9.93
C TRP A 315 6.60 -21.24 10.15
N TRP A 316 5.83 -20.27 9.65
CA TRP A 316 6.08 -18.84 9.88
C TRP A 316 5.76 -18.40 11.32
N LYS A 317 4.79 -19.05 11.98
CA LYS A 317 4.39 -18.73 13.37
C LYS A 317 5.42 -19.26 14.38
N LYS A 318 6.09 -20.37 14.03
CA LYS A 318 7.23 -20.92 14.80
C LYS A 318 8.46 -20.01 14.71
N LEU A 319 8.72 -19.38 13.55
CA LEU A 319 9.86 -18.45 13.38
C LEU A 319 9.72 -17.18 14.25
N VAL A 320 8.51 -16.65 14.42
CA VAL A 320 8.26 -15.45 15.24
C VAL A 320 8.46 -15.73 16.73
N ASN A 321 8.08 -16.92 17.20
CA ASN A 321 8.33 -17.33 18.58
C ASN A 321 9.80 -17.74 18.81
N ASP A 322 10.47 -18.34 17.82
CA ASP A 322 11.88 -18.75 17.91
C ASP A 322 12.85 -17.55 17.87
N ILE A 323 12.45 -16.42 17.26
CA ILE A 323 13.20 -15.16 17.31
C ILE A 323 13.08 -14.51 18.70
N SER A 324 11.93 -14.65 19.38
CA SER A 324 11.72 -14.13 20.74
C SER A 324 12.49 -14.95 21.78
N THR A 325 12.46 -16.28 21.69
CA THR A 325 13.24 -17.16 22.58
C THR A 325 14.74 -17.02 22.32
N ARG A 326 15.21 -16.91 21.07
CA ARG A 326 16.65 -16.67 20.80
C ARG A 326 17.15 -15.33 21.34
N HIS A 327 16.33 -14.28 21.36
CA HIS A 327 16.69 -13.00 21.99
C HIS A 327 16.76 -13.09 23.52
N GLU A 328 15.92 -13.91 24.15
CA GLU A 328 15.98 -14.18 25.59
C GLU A 328 17.15 -15.09 25.97
N TYR A 329 17.49 -16.09 25.16
CA TYR A 329 18.69 -16.93 25.34
C TYR A 329 19.98 -16.13 25.15
N PHE A 330 20.05 -15.18 24.21
CA PHE A 330 21.22 -14.29 24.09
C PHE A 330 21.32 -13.29 25.26
N ARG A 331 20.19 -12.82 25.82
CA ARG A 331 20.22 -12.00 27.06
C ARG A 331 20.59 -12.81 28.31
N SER A 332 20.23 -14.09 28.40
CA SER A 332 20.57 -14.93 29.55
C SER A 332 22.03 -15.41 29.52
N LEU A 333 22.58 -15.67 28.32
CA LEU A 333 24.00 -15.97 28.11
C LEU A 333 24.93 -14.76 28.34
N LEU A 334 24.44 -13.52 28.13
CA LEU A 334 25.17 -12.29 28.48
C LEU A 334 25.06 -11.90 29.98
N SER A 335 24.25 -12.59 30.78
CA SER A 335 24.11 -12.33 32.22
C SER A 335 24.85 -13.35 33.10
N ARG A 336 25.33 -14.46 32.54
CA ARG A 336 26.08 -15.51 33.26
C ARG A 336 27.43 -15.78 32.61
N ARG A 337 28.38 -14.86 32.75
CA ARG A 337 29.83 -15.13 32.81
C ARG A 337 30.59 -13.84 33.18
N SER A 338 30.59 -13.55 34.47
CA SER A 338 31.63 -12.73 35.11
C SER A 338 32.23 -13.57 36.23
N THR A 339 33.06 -14.53 35.86
CA THR A 339 34.03 -15.15 36.77
C THR A 339 35.40 -14.62 36.38
N LYS A 340 36.00 -13.87 37.31
CA LYS A 340 37.37 -13.35 37.24
C LYS A 340 38.33 -14.46 36.83
N TYR A 341 39.06 -14.28 35.74
CA TYR A 341 40.32 -14.97 35.49
C TYR A 341 41.30 -14.03 34.79
N ASN A 342 42.56 -14.19 35.17
CA ASN A 342 43.65 -13.23 35.01
C ASN A 342 43.94 -12.82 33.57
N GLY A 343 44.00 -11.50 33.37
CA GLY A 343 44.81 -10.77 32.39
C GLY A 343 45.19 -11.46 31.09
N VAL A 344 44.24 -11.60 30.15
CA VAL A 344 44.47 -11.45 28.70
C VAL A 344 43.12 -11.08 28.05
N TYR A 345 43.00 -9.87 27.48
CA TYR A 345 41.81 -9.51 26.68
C TYR A 345 41.92 -10.13 25.28
N ILE A 346 41.11 -11.16 25.00
CA ILE A 346 40.87 -11.62 23.63
C ILE A 346 39.67 -10.86 23.08
N LEU A 347 39.93 -9.90 22.19
CA LEU A 347 38.90 -9.19 21.42
C LEU A 347 38.34 -10.14 20.34
N CYS A 348 37.15 -10.68 20.58
CA CYS A 348 36.38 -11.37 19.55
C CYS A 348 35.68 -10.31 18.68
N ILE A 349 36.29 -9.97 17.54
CA ILE A 349 35.74 -9.07 16.54
C ILE A 349 34.61 -9.80 15.81
N TYR A 350 33.38 -9.30 15.90
CA TYR A 350 32.30 -9.70 14.99
C TYR A 350 31.77 -8.51 14.20
N TRP A 351 31.70 -8.77 12.90
CA TRP A 351 31.44 -7.89 11.79
C TRP A 351 29.95 -7.53 11.72
N LEU A 352 29.63 -6.22 11.74
CA LEU A 352 28.30 -5.73 11.37
C LEU A 352 28.44 -4.52 10.42
N ARG A 353 28.42 -4.83 9.12
CA ARG A 353 27.55 -4.22 8.10
C ARG A 353 27.15 -2.76 8.35
N HIS A 354 28.07 -1.83 8.09
CA HIS A 354 27.79 -0.52 7.51
C HIS A 354 29.08 -0.02 6.85
N GLY A 355 29.00 0.32 5.56
CA GLY A 355 30.15 0.84 4.82
C GLY A 355 30.66 2.13 5.43
N LEU A 356 31.90 2.09 5.90
CA LEU A 356 32.71 3.27 6.17
C LEU A 356 34.11 2.97 5.65
N VAL A 357 34.49 3.66 4.56
CA VAL A 357 35.88 3.70 4.10
C VAL A 357 36.65 4.52 5.13
N VAL A 358 37.50 3.85 5.93
CA VAL A 358 38.44 4.51 6.83
C VAL A 358 39.79 4.57 6.12
N ARG A 359 40.20 5.79 5.76
CA ARG A 359 41.54 6.11 5.24
C ARG A 359 42.50 6.13 6.44
N LEU A 360 43.41 5.15 6.51
CA LEU A 360 44.49 5.13 7.50
C LEU A 360 45.58 6.11 7.06
N SER A 361 45.79 7.19 7.81
CA SER A 361 46.99 8.03 7.72
C SER A 361 48.02 7.48 8.71
N THR A 362 49.10 6.92 8.19
CA THR A 362 50.29 6.56 8.96
C THR A 362 51.20 7.78 9.07
N THR A 363 51.33 8.35 10.26
CA THR A 363 52.48 9.21 10.63
C THR A 363 52.93 8.77 12.01
N GLY A 364 53.96 7.93 12.03
CA GLY A 364 54.86 7.77 13.18
C GLY A 364 56.01 8.80 13.07
N PRO A 365 56.85 8.90 14.11
CA PRO A 365 57.51 10.12 14.59
C PRO A 365 58.34 10.88 13.55
#